data_AF-A0A2G9T3V9-F1
#
_entry.id   AF-A0A2G9T3V9-F1
#
_cell.length_a   1.000
_cell.length_b   1.000
_cell.length_c   1.000
_cell.angle_alpha   90.00
_cell.angle_beta   90.00
_cell.angle_gamma   90.00
#
_symmetry.space_group_name_H-M   'P 1'
#
loop_
_entity.id
_entity.type
_entity.pdbx_description
1 polymer ?
#
loop_
_entity_poly.entity_id
_entity_poly.type
_entity_poly.pdbx_seq_one_letter_code
_entity_poly.pdbx_strand_id
1 'polypeptide(L)'
;DRIIMDDFREAYHWLSENTADDARIMSWWDYGYQIAGMANRTTLVDNNTWNNSHIALVGKAMSSSEPVAYEIMRELDVDYVLVSSAE
;
A
#
# COMPACT_ATOMS: atom_id res chain seq x y z
N ASP A 1 -28.31 -6.00 15.15
CA ASP A 1 -27.11 -5.23 15.56
C ASP A 1 -26.35 -4.75 14.34
N ARG A 2 -25.86 -3.51 14.35
CA ARG A 2 -25.10 -2.93 13.24
C ARG A 2 -23.62 -3.31 13.46
N ILE A 3 -23.13 -4.30 12.72
CA ILE A 3 -21.70 -4.66 12.71
C ILE A 3 -20.98 -3.52 11.99
N ILE A 4 -20.14 -2.79 12.71
CA ILE A 4 -19.21 -1.82 12.13
C ILE A 4 -17.90 -2.57 11.94
N MET A 5 -17.55 -2.91 10.70
CA MET A 5 -16.21 -3.41 10.35
C MET A 5 -15.21 -2.26 10.47
N ASP A 6 -14.30 -2.35 11.44
CA ASP A 6 -13.27 -1.34 11.72
C ASP A 6 -11.85 -1.84 11.34
N ASP A 7 -11.75 -2.97 10.63
CA ASP A 7 -10.50 -3.63 10.26
C ASP A 7 -9.53 -2.70 9.52
N PHE A 8 -10.06 -1.79 8.71
CA PHE A 8 -9.26 -0.77 8.03
C PHE A 8 -8.57 0.18 9.02
N ARG A 9 -9.28 0.63 10.06
CA ARG A 9 -8.70 1.54 11.06
C ARG A 9 -7.65 0.84 11.91
N GLU A 10 -7.92 -0.38 12.32
CA GLU A 10 -6.97 -1.19 13.09
C GLU A 10 -5.69 -1.42 12.28
N ALA A 11 -5.80 -1.81 11.01
CA ALA A 11 -4.65 -2.00 10.13
C ALA A 11 -3.82 -0.73 9.93
N TYR A 12 -4.47 0.42 9.72
CA TYR A 12 -3.77 1.70 9.59
C TYR A 12 -3.11 2.15 10.89
N HIS A 13 -3.77 1.93 12.03
CA HIS A 13 -3.19 2.21 13.35
C HIS A 13 -1.96 1.34 13.61
N TRP A 14 -2.03 0.05 13.30
CA TRP A 14 -0.90 -0.86 13.44
C TRP A 14 0.30 -0.40 12.61
N LEU A 15 0.08 -0.03 11.34
CA LEU A 15 1.13 0.53 10.48
C LEU A 15 1.75 1.79 11.09
N SER A 16 0.93 2.67 11.66
CA SER A 16 1.39 3.93 12.27
C SER A 16 2.25 3.73 13.52
N GLU A 17 1.97 2.71 14.34
CA GLU A 17 2.69 2.51 15.61
C GLU A 17 3.84 1.51 15.52
N ASN A 18 3.85 0.61 14.51
CA ASN A 18 4.74 -0.55 14.49
C ASN A 18 5.72 -0.58 13.31
N THR A 19 5.74 0.45 12.46
CA THR A 19 6.68 0.56 11.34
C THR A 19 7.57 1.79 11.48
N ALA A 20 8.72 1.80 10.83
CA ALA A 20 9.57 2.99 10.78
C ALA A 20 8.83 4.19 10.15
N ASP A 21 9.17 5.40 10.57
CA ASP A 21 8.51 6.63 10.10
C ASP A 21 8.69 6.84 8.58
N ASP A 22 9.79 6.35 8.02
CA ASP A 22 10.13 6.41 6.60
C ASP A 22 9.71 5.16 5.80
N ALA A 23 9.03 4.20 6.44
CA ALA A 23 8.59 2.98 5.79
C ALA A 23 7.68 3.26 4.59
N ARG A 24 7.98 2.61 3.45
CA ARG A 24 7.24 2.78 2.21
C ARG A 24 6.24 1.65 2.01
N ILE A 25 4.96 2.03 2.03
CA ILE A 25 3.85 1.09 1.92
C ILE A 25 3.35 1.09 0.47
N MET A 26 3.35 -0.09 -0.14
CA MET A 26 2.73 -0.34 -1.44
C MET A 26 1.30 -0.84 -1.23
N SER A 27 0.34 -0.18 -1.88
CA SER A 27 -1.07 -0.61 -1.90
C SER A 27 -1.65 -0.43 -3.30
N TRP A 28 -2.82 -0.99 -3.54
CA TRP A 28 -3.61 -0.60 -4.71
C TRP A 28 -4.02 0.88 -4.63
N TRP A 29 -4.25 1.49 -5.79
CA TRP A 29 -4.44 2.94 -5.93
C TRP A 29 -5.67 3.47 -5.18
N ASP A 30 -6.71 2.66 -5.02
CA ASP A 30 -7.92 3.02 -4.26
C ASP A 30 -7.66 3.29 -2.77
N TYR A 31 -6.60 2.70 -2.18
CA TYR A 31 -6.31 2.77 -0.74
C TYR A 31 -5.25 3.81 -0.37
N GLY A 32 -4.56 4.40 -1.35
CA GLY A 32 -3.46 5.34 -1.11
C GLY A 32 -3.87 6.55 -0.27
N TYR A 33 -5.08 7.08 -0.48
CA TYR A 33 -5.59 8.22 0.29
C TYR A 33 -5.89 7.91 1.76
N GLN A 34 -6.40 6.71 2.04
CA GLN A 34 -6.74 6.32 3.41
C GLN A 34 -5.46 6.05 4.22
N ILE A 35 -4.45 5.42 3.60
CA ILE A 35 -3.16 5.16 4.24
C ILE A 35 -2.43 6.46 4.54
N ALA A 36 -2.32 7.38 3.57
CA ALA A 36 -1.65 8.66 3.77
C ALA A 36 -2.32 9.52 4.85
N GLY A 37 -3.66 9.48 4.95
CA GLY A 37 -4.42 10.26 5.93
C GLY A 37 -4.47 9.64 7.34
N MET A 38 -4.52 8.31 7.46
CA MET A 38 -4.75 7.63 8.76
C MET A 38 -3.50 6.98 9.34
N ALA A 39 -2.60 6.46 8.51
CA ALA A 39 -1.38 5.80 8.97
C ALA A 39 -0.17 6.74 9.06
N ASN A 40 -0.25 7.97 8.53
CA ASN A 40 0.85 8.95 8.46
C ASN A 40 2.17 8.29 7.98
N ARG A 41 2.09 7.56 6.87
CA ARG A 41 3.23 6.87 6.23
C ARG A 41 3.39 7.31 4.78
N THR A 42 4.61 7.21 4.30
CA THR A 42 4.93 7.49 2.90
C THR A 42 4.35 6.37 2.04
N THR A 43 3.37 6.69 1.19
CA THR A 43 2.82 5.76 0.21
C THR A 43 3.54 5.94 -1.12
N LEU A 44 4.05 4.85 -1.70
CA LEU A 44 4.73 4.87 -3.02
C LEU A 44 3.80 5.28 -4.16
N VAL A 45 2.50 5.12 -3.98
CA VAL A 45 1.45 5.63 -4.85
C VAL A 45 0.70 6.71 -4.09
N ASP A 46 1.31 7.89 -3.94
CA ASP A 46 0.50 9.08 -3.67
C ASP A 46 -0.42 9.28 -4.90
N ASN A 47 -1.62 9.80 -4.69
CA ASN A 47 -2.59 9.99 -5.77
C ASN A 47 -2.18 11.10 -6.76
N ASN A 48 -0.88 11.35 -6.96
CA ASN A 48 -0.40 12.50 -7.67
C ASN A 48 -0.17 12.23 -9.16
N THR A 49 -0.48 11.03 -9.67
CA THR A 49 -0.60 10.63 -11.10
C THR A 49 0.47 11.18 -12.07
N TRP A 50 1.61 11.63 -11.54
CA TRP A 50 2.63 12.37 -12.28
C TRP A 50 3.57 11.43 -13.04
N ASN A 51 3.63 10.16 -12.62
CA ASN A 51 4.45 9.13 -13.24
C ASN A 51 3.63 7.85 -13.52
N ASN A 52 2.95 7.84 -14.67
CA ASN A 52 2.16 6.69 -15.15
C ASN A 52 2.99 5.39 -15.25
N SER A 53 4.30 5.48 -15.47
CA SER A 53 5.19 4.31 -15.50
C SER A 53 5.30 3.65 -14.12
N HIS A 54 5.23 4.43 -13.04
CA HIS A 54 5.26 3.94 -11.67
C HIS A 54 3.99 3.16 -11.31
N ILE A 55 2.82 3.67 -11.73
CA ILE A 55 1.53 2.99 -11.56
C ILE A 55 1.50 1.68 -12.35
N ALA A 56 2.03 1.67 -13.57
CA ALA A 56 2.14 0.46 -14.38
C ALA A 56 3.03 -0.61 -13.74
N LEU A 57 4.12 -0.22 -13.06
CA LEU A 57 4.97 -1.15 -12.32
C LEU A 57 4.26 -1.77 -11.12
N VAL A 58 3.48 -0.97 -10.37
CA VAL A 58 2.65 -1.48 -9.26
C VAL A 58 1.61 -2.48 -9.75
N GLY A 59 0.92 -2.16 -10.86
CA GLY A 59 0.00 -3.07 -11.52
C GLY A 59 0.67 -4.37 -11.98
N LYS A 60 1.85 -4.25 -12.60
CA LYS A 60 2.65 -5.39 -13.04
C LYS A 60 3.09 -6.26 -11.87
N ALA A 61 3.55 -5.68 -10.76
CA ALA A 61 3.93 -6.44 -9.57
C ALA A 61 2.75 -7.22 -8.99
N MET A 62 1.58 -6.59 -8.88
CA MET A 62 0.36 -7.22 -8.37
C MET A 62 -0.21 -8.33 -9.28
N SER A 63 0.13 -8.32 -10.57
CA SER A 63 -0.36 -9.30 -11.56
C SER A 63 0.70 -10.29 -12.05
N SER A 64 1.89 -10.30 -11.45
CA SER A 64 3.01 -11.18 -11.86
C SER A 64 3.23 -12.32 -10.87
N SER A 65 4.03 -13.31 -11.25
CA SER A 65 4.52 -14.31 -10.31
C SER A 65 5.41 -13.67 -9.24
N GLU A 66 5.46 -14.27 -8.06
CA GLU A 66 6.21 -13.76 -6.90
C GLU A 66 7.68 -13.39 -7.21
N PRO A 67 8.46 -14.17 -8.00
CA PRO A 67 9.83 -13.78 -8.32
C PRO A 67 9.91 -12.48 -9.12
N VAL A 68 8.99 -12.26 -10.05
CA VAL A 68 8.95 -11.03 -10.86
C VAL A 68 8.45 -9.86 -10.02
N ALA A 69 7.42 -10.09 -9.20
CA ALA A 69 6.86 -9.09 -8.31
C ALA A 69 7.90 -8.62 -7.27
N TYR A 70 8.70 -9.54 -6.73
CA TYR A 70 9.73 -9.25 -5.73
C TYR A 70 10.84 -8.34 -6.28
N GLU A 71 11.32 -8.60 -7.50
CA GLU A 71 12.31 -7.72 -8.15
C GLU A 71 11.75 -6.31 -8.35
N ILE A 72 10.50 -6.19 -8.82
CA ILE A 72 9.84 -4.88 -8.97
C ILE A 72 9.70 -4.18 -7.62
N MET A 73 9.28 -4.89 -6.56
CA MET A 73 9.16 -4.31 -5.22
C MET A 73 10.50 -3.83 -4.66
N ARG A 74 11.60 -4.53 -4.96
CA ARG A 74 12.95 -4.08 -4.62
C ARG A 74 13.40 -2.84 -5.39
N GLU A 75 13.12 -2.78 -6.68
CA GLU A 75 13.42 -1.60 -7.50
C GLU A 75 12.65 -0.36 -7.02
N LEU A 76 11.45 -0.57 -6.47
CA LEU A 76 10.60 0.47 -5.91
C LEU A 76 10.90 0.78 -4.43
N ASP A 77 11.82 0.05 -3.80
CA ASP A 77 12.22 0.22 -2.39
C ASP A 77 10.99 0.17 -1.46
N VAL A 78 10.17 -0.88 -1.66
CA VAL A 78 8.96 -1.19 -0.87
C VAL A 78 9.33 -1.95 0.40
N ASP A 79 8.84 -1.49 1.55
CA ASP A 79 9.04 -2.16 2.84
C ASP A 79 7.85 -3.08 3.21
N TYR A 80 6.63 -2.62 2.94
CA TYR A 80 5.40 -3.36 3.27
C TYR A 80 4.39 -3.29 2.12
N VAL A 81 3.61 -4.37 1.97
CA VAL A 81 2.50 -4.45 1.01
C VAL A 81 1.20 -4.59 1.78
N LEU A 82 0.25 -3.68 1.53
CA LEU A 82 -1.11 -3.78 2.08
C LEU A 82 -2.07 -4.26 0.98
N VAL A 83 -2.74 -5.39 1.27
CA VAL A 83 -3.76 -5.99 0.40
C VAL A 83 -5.05 -6.12 1.19
N SER A 84 -6.14 -5.55 0.68
CA SER A 84 -7.48 -5.77 1.21
C SER A 84 -8.18 -6.86 0.39
N SER A 85 -8.56 -7.96 1.03
CA SER A 85 -9.53 -8.89 0.46
C SER A 85 -10.94 -8.44 0.83
N ALA A 86 -11.79 -8.20 -0.17
CA ALA A 86 -13.22 -8.24 0.05
C ALA A 86 -13.66 -9.70 -0.12
N GLU A 87 -14.26 -10.29 0.92
CA GLU A 87 -15.08 -11.49 0.76
C GLU A 87 -16.45 -11.14 0.17
#